data_AF-A0A1G1KKC6-F1
#
_entry.id   AF-A0A1G1KKC6-F1
#
_cell.length_a   1.000
_cell.length_b   1.000
_cell.length_c   1.000
_cell.angle_alpha   90.00
_cell.angle_beta   90.00
_cell.angle_gamma   90.00
#
_symmetry.space_group_name_H-M   'P 1'
#
loop_
_entity.id
_entity.type
_entity.pdbx_description
1 polymer ?
#
loop_
_entity_poly.entity_id
_entity_poly.type
_entity_poly.pdbx_seq_one_letter_code
_entity_poly.pdbx_strand_id
1 'polypeptide(L)'
;MPKGYLAIVLHAHLPFIRHPEHEDFLEEDWLFEAITETYIPLIKVFDGLVKDGVDFRLTISISPTLMSMFMDEHLQDKYIRHINKLIELSWKEIDRTRWEPSFFKLAHMYHNGFLECRRVFVDEYKKDLNNAFKHFQDLGKIEVITCGATHGYFPLMEVERPASVRAQVKVAADLYRKVYGKTPLGMWLPECGYNPGDEEALKEEGIKYFFVDTHGILFGTPRPRFGVFSPYLCKNGVAVLGRDMETSKAVWSAVEGYPGDYNYREFYRDIGFDLDYEYVKPYINPDGVRINTGIKYYKITGAGNHKEPYNPEAARDTAAYHAGNFMFNREKQVEFLQGRMGDRAPILVSPYDAELYGHWWYEGPQWLDFLIRKIRYDQETVALATPGDYLKLYKKYQILAPAYSSWGWKGYSEVWLEGSNDWVYRHVHKMTERMVEAANTYKNANGLLRRALNQMA
;
A
#
# COMPACT_ATOMS: atom_id res chain seq x y z
N MET A 1 -19.28 -13.91 -19.60
CA MET A 1 -18.15 -12.96 -19.48
C MET A 1 -18.62 -11.81 -18.62
N PRO A 2 -17.78 -11.31 -17.69
CA PRO A 2 -18.16 -10.20 -16.82
C PRO A 2 -18.49 -8.96 -17.65
N LYS A 3 -19.43 -8.15 -17.16
CA LYS A 3 -19.85 -6.89 -17.80
C LYS A 3 -18.83 -5.77 -17.59
N GLY A 4 -18.04 -5.85 -16.53
CA GLY A 4 -16.98 -4.90 -16.18
C GLY A 4 -15.98 -5.50 -15.20
N TYR A 5 -14.94 -4.73 -14.89
CA TYR A 5 -13.83 -5.15 -14.06
C TYR A 5 -13.60 -4.20 -12.88
N LEU A 6 -13.13 -4.75 -11.77
CA LEU A 6 -12.64 -4.00 -10.62
C LEU A 6 -11.15 -4.31 -10.44
N ALA A 7 -10.33 -3.27 -10.44
CA ALA A 7 -8.91 -3.33 -10.12
C ALA A 7 -8.67 -2.70 -8.75
N ILE A 8 -8.57 -3.56 -7.73
CA ILE A 8 -8.06 -3.17 -6.41
C ILE A 8 -6.54 -3.02 -6.53
N VAL A 9 -6.03 -1.85 -6.13
CA VAL A 9 -4.61 -1.52 -6.14
C VAL A 9 -4.20 -1.11 -4.74
N LEU A 10 -3.32 -1.88 -4.11
CA LEU A 10 -2.79 -1.56 -2.79
C LEU A 10 -1.40 -0.93 -2.92
N HIS A 11 -1.18 0.24 -2.33
CA HIS A 11 0.10 0.93 -2.32
C HIS A 11 0.84 0.70 -1.00
N ALA A 12 1.83 -0.19 -0.99
CA ALA A 12 2.65 -0.49 0.18
C ALA A 12 3.96 0.31 0.13
N HIS A 13 4.06 1.29 1.01
CA HIS A 13 5.22 2.15 1.12
C HIS A 13 5.52 2.56 2.56
N LEU A 14 6.79 2.48 2.91
CA LEU A 14 7.38 3.15 4.05
C LEU A 14 8.68 3.83 3.60
N PRO A 15 9.01 5.03 4.13
CA PRO A 15 10.31 5.63 3.91
C PRO A 15 11.41 4.70 4.42
N PHE A 16 12.63 4.84 3.90
CA PHE A 16 13.74 3.99 4.33
C PHE A 16 14.17 4.36 5.74
N ILE A 17 13.88 3.49 6.71
CA ILE A 17 14.19 3.68 8.13
C ILE A 17 15.03 2.50 8.58
N ARG A 18 16.26 2.77 8.99
CA ARG A 18 17.22 1.75 9.42
C ARG A 18 18.31 2.36 10.29
N HIS A 19 18.27 2.07 11.58
CA HIS A 19 19.20 2.60 12.58
C HIS A 19 19.98 1.45 13.24
N PRO A 20 21.06 0.95 12.61
CA PRO A 20 21.90 -0.10 13.18
C PRO A 20 22.63 0.31 14.47
N GLU A 21 22.84 1.61 14.67
CA GLU A 21 23.52 2.19 15.82
C GLU A 21 22.67 2.17 17.12
N HIS A 22 21.35 1.93 17.00
CA HIS A 22 20.42 1.90 18.12
C HIS A 22 19.77 0.52 18.26
N GLU A 23 19.60 0.04 19.50
CA GLU A 23 18.92 -1.24 19.75
C GLU A 23 17.40 -1.14 19.51
N ASP A 24 16.80 -0.02 19.94
CA ASP A 24 15.40 0.35 19.75
C ASP A 24 15.36 1.77 19.17
N PHE A 25 14.50 2.02 18.17
CA PHE A 25 14.31 3.33 17.55
C PHE A 25 12.85 3.51 17.11
N LEU A 26 12.20 4.61 17.50
CA LEU A 26 10.75 4.77 17.41
C LEU A 26 10.22 4.64 15.97
N GLU A 27 10.94 5.20 15.01
CA GLU A 27 10.52 5.20 13.61
C GLU A 27 10.60 3.79 12.99
N GLU A 28 11.44 2.89 13.52
CA GLU A 28 11.47 1.49 13.06
C GLU A 28 10.20 0.73 13.47
N ASP A 29 9.50 1.16 14.53
CA ASP A 29 8.24 0.55 14.96
C ASP A 29 7.17 0.64 13.88
N TRP A 30 7.20 1.66 13.01
CA TRP A 30 6.27 1.77 11.87
C TRP A 30 6.36 0.57 10.94
N LEU A 31 7.58 0.07 10.70
CA LEU A 31 7.78 -1.14 9.90
C LEU A 31 7.23 -2.37 10.62
N PHE A 32 7.47 -2.48 11.92
CA PHE A 32 7.05 -3.66 12.71
C PHE A 32 5.53 -3.72 12.87
N GLU A 33 4.89 -2.58 13.08
CA GLU A 33 3.44 -2.42 13.08
C GLU A 33 2.86 -2.78 11.70
N ALA A 34 3.40 -2.24 10.61
CA ALA A 34 2.91 -2.54 9.26
C ALA A 34 3.08 -4.02 8.88
N ILE A 35 4.18 -4.67 9.28
CA ILE A 35 4.37 -6.12 9.10
C ILE A 35 3.29 -6.90 9.85
N THR A 36 3.06 -6.58 11.11
CA THR A 36 2.15 -7.32 12.00
C THR A 36 0.68 -7.09 11.68
N GLU A 37 0.30 -5.84 11.39
CA GLU A 37 -1.09 -5.45 11.23
C GLU A 37 -1.55 -5.45 9.76
N THR A 38 -0.65 -5.33 8.78
CA THR A 38 -1.01 -5.24 7.36
C THR A 38 -0.40 -6.36 6.51
N TYR A 39 0.92 -6.43 6.39
CA TYR A 39 1.54 -7.29 5.36
C TYR A 39 1.33 -8.78 5.64
N ILE A 40 1.55 -9.24 6.88
CA ILE A 40 1.27 -10.64 7.24
C ILE A 40 -0.22 -10.96 7.18
N PRO A 41 -1.14 -10.13 7.70
CA PRO A 41 -2.58 -10.35 7.52
C PRO A 41 -3.02 -10.44 6.04
N LEU A 42 -2.48 -9.61 5.15
CA LEU A 42 -2.75 -9.71 3.71
C LEU A 42 -2.22 -11.02 3.11
N ILE A 43 -0.99 -11.43 3.47
CA ILE A 43 -0.42 -12.72 3.06
C ILE A 43 -1.34 -13.87 3.48
N LYS A 44 -1.82 -13.87 4.73
CA LYS A 44 -2.74 -14.89 5.25
C LYS A 44 -4.06 -14.93 4.49
N VAL A 45 -4.60 -13.78 4.10
CA VAL A 45 -5.81 -13.70 3.27
C VAL A 45 -5.54 -14.35 1.91
N PHE A 46 -4.43 -14.03 1.25
CA PHE A 46 -4.09 -14.60 -0.05
C PHE A 46 -3.83 -16.10 0.03
N ASP A 47 -3.11 -16.58 1.04
CA ASP A 47 -2.91 -18.01 1.28
C ASP A 47 -4.22 -18.74 1.53
N GLY A 48 -5.12 -18.16 2.33
CA GLY A 48 -6.46 -18.70 2.57
C GLY A 48 -7.29 -18.81 1.28
N LEU A 49 -7.29 -17.76 0.46
CA LEU A 49 -7.98 -17.76 -0.85
C LEU A 49 -7.41 -18.81 -1.81
N VAL A 50 -6.08 -18.93 -1.87
CA VAL A 50 -5.40 -19.95 -2.71
C VAL A 50 -5.75 -21.35 -2.23
N LYS A 51 -5.67 -21.61 -0.92
CA LYS A 51 -5.99 -22.90 -0.31
C LYS A 51 -7.42 -23.32 -0.55
N ASP A 52 -8.35 -22.37 -0.51
CA ASP A 52 -9.77 -22.60 -0.77
C ASP A 52 -10.11 -22.69 -2.26
N GLY A 53 -9.13 -22.52 -3.16
CA GLY A 53 -9.32 -22.58 -4.61
C GLY A 53 -10.10 -21.38 -5.17
N VAL A 54 -10.15 -20.26 -4.45
CA VAL A 54 -10.79 -19.03 -4.91
C VAL A 54 -9.94 -18.39 -6.00
N ASP A 55 -10.54 -18.12 -7.16
CA ASP A 55 -9.85 -17.39 -8.21
C ASP A 55 -10.02 -15.89 -8.02
N PHE A 56 -8.90 -15.17 -7.95
CA PHE A 56 -8.88 -13.73 -7.68
C PHE A 56 -7.70 -13.06 -8.36
N ARG A 57 -7.83 -11.73 -8.54
CA ARG A 57 -6.80 -10.86 -9.09
C ARG A 57 -6.73 -9.56 -8.28
N LEU A 58 -5.52 -9.16 -7.90
CA LEU A 58 -5.26 -7.92 -7.15
C LEU A 58 -3.91 -7.34 -7.56
N THR A 59 -3.77 -6.01 -7.51
CA THR A 59 -2.48 -5.34 -7.76
C THR A 59 -1.94 -4.83 -6.43
N ILE A 60 -0.66 -5.07 -6.16
CA ILE A 60 0.03 -4.44 -5.04
C ILE A 60 1.31 -3.76 -5.55
N SER A 61 1.50 -2.50 -5.22
CA SER A 61 2.79 -1.84 -5.40
C SER A 61 3.60 -1.97 -4.13
N ILE A 62 4.86 -2.37 -4.26
CA ILE A 62 5.80 -2.44 -3.14
C ILE A 62 6.94 -1.49 -3.49
N SER A 63 7.11 -0.44 -2.69
CA SER A 63 8.15 0.55 -2.94
C SER A 63 9.56 -0.05 -2.78
N PRO A 64 10.57 0.44 -3.52
CA PRO A 64 11.94 -0.06 -3.41
C PRO A 64 12.56 0.12 -2.01
N THR A 65 12.18 1.15 -1.27
CA THR A 65 12.56 1.34 0.14
C THR A 65 12.03 0.20 1.00
N LEU A 66 10.74 -0.13 0.88
CA LEU A 66 10.11 -1.23 1.62
C LEU A 66 10.68 -2.59 1.23
N MET A 67 10.87 -2.84 -0.07
CA MET A 67 11.54 -4.07 -0.56
C MET A 67 12.92 -4.25 0.09
N SER A 68 13.69 -3.16 0.19
CA SER A 68 15.02 -3.15 0.79
C SER A 68 14.98 -3.41 2.30
N MET A 69 13.99 -2.86 3.01
CA MET A 69 13.83 -3.10 4.44
C MET A 69 13.37 -4.54 4.75
N PHE A 70 12.52 -5.14 3.91
CA PHE A 70 12.11 -6.54 4.06
C PHE A 70 13.27 -7.54 3.93
N MET A 71 14.31 -7.20 3.17
CA MET A 71 15.49 -8.05 2.97
C MET A 71 16.66 -7.72 3.91
N ASP A 72 16.50 -6.76 4.81
CA ASP A 72 17.57 -6.35 5.73
C ASP A 72 17.56 -7.22 7.00
N GLU A 73 18.62 -8.01 7.19
CA GLU A 73 18.74 -8.96 8.30
C GLU A 73 18.63 -8.28 9.68
N HIS A 74 19.13 -7.05 9.82
CA HIS A 74 19.08 -6.32 11.08
C HIS A 74 17.65 -5.93 11.45
N LEU A 75 16.87 -5.43 10.48
CA LEU A 75 15.45 -5.13 10.66
C LEU A 75 14.62 -6.39 10.89
N GLN A 76 14.93 -7.50 10.19
CA GLN A 76 14.26 -8.78 10.41
C GLN A 76 14.46 -9.30 11.84
N ASP A 77 15.68 -9.22 12.37
CA ASP A 77 15.98 -9.66 13.73
C ASP A 77 15.38 -8.73 14.80
N LYS A 78 15.33 -7.41 14.54
CA LYS A 78 14.58 -6.45 15.37
C LYS A 78 13.09 -6.77 15.40
N TYR A 79 12.48 -7.05 14.24
CA TYR A 79 11.08 -7.45 14.16
C TYR A 79 10.78 -8.71 14.98
N ILE A 80 11.68 -9.71 14.94
CA ILE A 80 11.53 -10.94 15.74
C ILE A 80 11.55 -10.61 17.24
N ARG A 81 12.42 -9.71 17.70
CA ARG A 81 12.42 -9.25 19.10
C ARG A 81 11.11 -8.53 19.43
N HIS A 82 10.66 -7.63 18.56
CA HIS A 82 9.41 -6.89 18.72
C HIS A 82 8.21 -7.83 18.86
N ILE A 83 7.99 -8.77 17.93
CA ILE A 83 6.84 -9.68 17.98
C ILE A 83 6.90 -10.61 19.20
N ASN A 84 8.10 -11.02 19.65
CA ASN A 84 8.25 -11.80 20.88
C ASN A 84 7.89 -10.99 22.14
N LYS A 85 8.24 -9.69 22.19
CA LYS A 85 7.80 -8.78 23.28
C LYS A 85 6.27 -8.66 23.30
N LEU A 86 5.61 -8.59 22.14
CA LEU A 86 4.13 -8.58 22.06
C LEU A 86 3.51 -9.90 22.49
N ILE A 87 4.12 -11.04 22.14
CA ILE A 87 3.68 -12.37 22.62
C ILE A 87 3.78 -12.44 24.15
N GLU A 88 4.87 -11.93 24.74
CA GLU A 88 5.03 -11.85 26.19
C GLU A 88 3.97 -10.96 26.84
N LEU A 89 3.77 -9.74 26.32
CA LEU A 89 2.79 -8.78 26.84
C LEU A 89 1.37 -9.34 26.75
N SER A 90 0.99 -9.89 25.61
CA SER A 90 -0.34 -10.50 25.42
C SER A 90 -0.58 -11.70 26.36
N TRP A 91 0.46 -12.47 26.71
CA TRP A 91 0.36 -13.52 27.73
C TRP A 91 0.10 -12.94 29.14
N LYS A 92 0.78 -11.85 29.51
CA LYS A 92 0.50 -11.14 30.77
C LYS A 92 -0.92 -10.58 30.79
N GLU A 93 -1.39 -10.07 29.66
CA GLU A 93 -2.75 -9.57 29.51
C GLU A 93 -3.81 -10.66 29.70
N ILE A 94 -3.56 -11.89 29.25
CA ILE A 94 -4.47 -13.03 29.49
C ILE A 94 -4.66 -13.25 30.99
N ASP A 95 -3.58 -13.26 31.79
CA ASP A 95 -3.71 -13.40 33.25
C ASP A 95 -4.38 -12.18 33.89
N ARG A 96 -3.99 -10.97 33.50
CA ARG A 96 -4.54 -9.71 34.02
C ARG A 96 -6.06 -9.64 33.82
N THR A 97 -6.53 -10.03 32.65
CA THR A 97 -7.93 -9.90 32.23
C THR A 97 -8.80 -11.11 32.55
N ARG A 98 -8.29 -12.14 33.26
CA ARG A 98 -8.99 -13.42 33.52
C ARG A 98 -10.38 -13.30 34.17
N TRP A 99 -10.63 -12.21 34.89
CA TRP A 99 -11.91 -11.93 35.54
C TRP A 99 -12.78 -10.90 34.80
N GLU A 100 -12.35 -10.47 33.62
CA GLU A 100 -13.02 -9.52 32.74
C GLU A 100 -13.36 -10.21 31.41
N PRO A 101 -14.49 -10.95 31.30
CA PRO A 101 -14.73 -11.88 30.19
C PRO A 101 -14.59 -11.29 28.78
N SER A 102 -15.00 -10.02 28.60
CA SER A 102 -14.86 -9.31 27.33
C SER A 102 -13.40 -9.11 26.94
N PHE A 103 -12.56 -8.65 27.88
CA PHE A 103 -11.14 -8.40 27.61
C PHE A 103 -10.31 -9.68 27.61
N PHE A 104 -10.68 -10.67 28.42
CA PHE A 104 -10.03 -11.99 28.43
C PHE A 104 -10.04 -12.64 27.05
N LYS A 105 -11.20 -12.62 26.39
CA LYS A 105 -11.34 -13.13 25.02
C LYS A 105 -10.46 -12.37 24.03
N LEU A 106 -10.38 -11.04 24.17
CA LEU A 106 -9.56 -10.21 23.31
C LEU A 106 -8.05 -10.41 23.55
N ALA A 107 -7.61 -10.58 24.80
CA ALA A 107 -6.22 -10.89 25.13
C ALA A 107 -5.79 -12.21 24.45
N HIS A 108 -6.65 -13.23 24.48
CA HIS A 108 -6.43 -14.46 23.72
C HIS A 108 -6.41 -14.24 22.20
N MET A 109 -7.29 -13.40 21.66
CA MET A 109 -7.29 -13.05 20.23
C MET A 109 -5.94 -12.45 19.82
N TYR A 110 -5.43 -11.47 20.57
CA TYR A 110 -4.13 -10.84 20.29
C TYR A 110 -2.98 -11.82 20.44
N HIS A 111 -2.94 -12.60 21.52
CA HIS A 111 -1.88 -13.58 21.75
C HIS A 111 -1.77 -14.58 20.60
N ASN A 112 -2.91 -15.16 20.19
CA ASN A 112 -2.96 -16.07 19.05
C ASN A 112 -2.59 -15.37 17.74
N GLY A 113 -3.01 -14.12 17.55
CA GLY A 113 -2.65 -13.30 16.40
C GLY A 113 -1.14 -13.08 16.28
N PHE A 114 -0.47 -12.74 17.38
CA PHE A 114 0.99 -12.52 17.39
C PHE A 114 1.79 -13.81 17.22
N LEU A 115 1.36 -14.90 17.84
CA LEU A 115 1.95 -16.23 17.60
C LEU A 115 1.86 -16.61 16.12
N GLU A 116 0.71 -16.37 15.50
CA GLU A 116 0.49 -16.64 14.09
C GLU A 116 1.33 -15.72 13.20
N CYS A 117 1.46 -14.43 13.52
CA CYS A 117 2.33 -13.53 12.76
C CYS A 117 3.78 -13.99 12.80
N ARG A 118 4.28 -14.35 13.98
CA ARG A 118 5.62 -14.92 14.14
C ARG A 118 5.79 -16.21 13.34
N ARG A 119 4.80 -17.09 13.34
CA ARG A 119 4.81 -18.36 12.58
C ARG A 119 4.89 -18.11 11.08
N VAL A 120 4.04 -17.24 10.54
CA VAL A 120 4.06 -16.87 9.10
C VAL A 120 5.41 -16.26 8.73
N PHE A 121 5.90 -15.31 9.51
CA PHE A 121 7.17 -14.64 9.23
C PHE A 121 8.38 -15.58 9.32
N VAL A 122 8.55 -16.29 10.45
CA VAL A 122 9.75 -17.09 10.73
C VAL A 122 9.67 -18.47 10.10
N ASP A 123 8.53 -19.16 10.22
CA ASP A 123 8.41 -20.58 9.90
C ASP A 123 7.97 -20.80 8.45
N GLU A 124 7.02 -20.03 7.93
CA GLU A 124 6.52 -20.21 6.56
C GLU A 124 7.40 -19.49 5.54
N TYR A 125 7.61 -18.19 5.71
CA TYR A 125 8.32 -17.35 4.73
C TYR A 125 9.79 -17.08 5.06
N LYS A 126 10.31 -17.69 6.15
CA LYS A 126 11.75 -17.66 6.49
C LYS A 126 12.36 -16.26 6.56
N LYS A 127 11.61 -15.31 7.15
CA LYS A 127 11.91 -13.87 7.27
C LYS A 127 11.89 -13.09 5.94
N ASP A 128 11.52 -13.71 4.82
CA ASP A 128 11.51 -13.06 3.50
C ASP A 128 10.08 -12.77 3.03
N LEU A 129 9.59 -11.58 3.37
CA LEU A 129 8.27 -11.11 2.93
C LEU A 129 8.22 -10.80 1.43
N ASN A 130 9.34 -10.46 0.79
CA ASN A 130 9.37 -10.28 -0.67
C ASN A 130 9.05 -11.62 -1.35
N ASN A 131 9.58 -12.73 -0.82
CA ASN A 131 9.28 -14.07 -1.34
C ASN A 131 7.79 -14.43 -1.20
N ALA A 132 7.09 -13.94 -0.17
CA ALA A 132 5.64 -14.13 -0.05
C ALA A 132 4.87 -13.48 -1.20
N PHE A 133 5.11 -12.20 -1.47
CA PHE A 133 4.47 -11.52 -2.60
C PHE A 133 4.91 -12.09 -3.96
N LYS A 134 6.17 -12.53 -4.06
CA LYS A 134 6.67 -13.25 -5.24
C LYS A 134 5.87 -14.53 -5.50
N HIS A 135 5.59 -15.31 -4.45
CA HIS A 135 4.83 -16.56 -4.55
C HIS A 135 3.45 -16.34 -5.19
N PHE A 136 2.67 -15.40 -4.66
CA PHE A 136 1.33 -15.09 -5.22
C PHE A 136 1.39 -14.49 -6.62
N GLN A 137 2.45 -13.74 -6.93
CA GLN A 137 2.70 -13.24 -8.28
C GLN A 137 2.97 -14.38 -9.26
N ASP A 138 3.80 -15.35 -8.88
CA ASP A 138 4.13 -16.51 -9.71
C ASP A 138 2.92 -17.44 -9.91
N LEU A 139 2.02 -17.53 -8.92
CA LEU A 139 0.72 -18.19 -9.05
C LEU A 139 -0.27 -17.43 -9.97
N GLY A 140 0.05 -16.21 -10.38
CA GLY A 140 -0.85 -15.37 -11.17
C GLY A 140 -2.09 -14.93 -10.39
N LYS A 141 -2.00 -14.79 -9.06
CA LYS A 141 -3.10 -14.27 -8.22
C LYS A 141 -2.96 -12.78 -7.93
N ILE A 142 -1.73 -12.30 -7.80
CA ILE A 142 -1.46 -10.86 -7.69
C ILE A 142 -0.55 -10.37 -8.82
N GLU A 143 -0.61 -9.08 -9.12
CA GLU A 143 0.38 -8.37 -9.94
C GLU A 143 1.16 -7.44 -9.00
N VAL A 144 2.44 -7.75 -8.78
CA VAL A 144 3.31 -6.89 -7.96
C VAL A 144 3.94 -5.87 -8.88
N ILE A 145 3.79 -4.59 -8.56
CA ILE A 145 4.41 -3.48 -9.30
C ILE A 145 5.40 -2.72 -8.42
N THR A 146 6.27 -1.94 -9.07
CA THR A 146 7.26 -1.11 -8.37
C THR A 146 6.74 0.31 -8.14
N CYS A 147 7.53 1.13 -7.44
CA CYS A 147 7.38 2.58 -7.34
C CYS A 147 8.72 3.27 -7.70
N GLY A 148 8.81 4.60 -7.67
CA GLY A 148 10.08 5.32 -7.74
C GLY A 148 11.02 4.90 -6.58
N ALA A 149 12.33 4.87 -6.84
CA ALA A 149 13.37 4.32 -5.94
C ALA A 149 13.23 4.71 -4.46
N THR A 150 12.98 5.99 -4.19
CA THR A 150 12.86 6.51 -2.82
C THR A 150 11.50 7.15 -2.57
N HIS A 151 10.50 6.83 -3.39
CA HIS A 151 9.20 7.51 -3.39
C HIS A 151 9.31 9.04 -3.55
N GLY A 152 10.34 9.52 -4.26
CA GLY A 152 10.53 10.95 -4.48
C GLY A 152 9.46 11.53 -5.41
N TYR A 153 8.89 12.69 -5.06
CA TYR A 153 7.77 13.29 -5.78
C TYR A 153 8.18 13.87 -7.15
N PHE A 154 7.90 13.12 -8.24
CA PHE A 154 8.35 13.44 -9.60
C PHE A 154 7.91 14.84 -10.06
N PRO A 155 6.68 15.30 -9.77
CA PRO A 155 6.35 16.63 -9.32
C PRO A 155 7.39 17.70 -9.60
N LEU A 156 8.28 17.71 -8.63
CA LEU A 156 9.15 18.80 -8.26
C LEU A 156 10.63 18.42 -8.48
N MET A 157 10.88 17.34 -9.21
CA MET A 157 12.21 16.98 -9.71
C MET A 157 12.53 17.76 -10.99
N GLU A 158 12.41 19.09 -10.94
CA GLU A 158 12.52 19.96 -12.13
C GLU A 158 13.96 20.10 -12.64
N VAL A 159 14.93 20.14 -11.72
CA VAL A 159 16.35 20.27 -12.05
C VAL A 159 16.87 18.96 -12.62
N GLU A 160 17.50 19.06 -13.81
CA GLU A 160 17.97 17.90 -14.56
C GLU A 160 16.89 16.81 -14.72
N ARG A 161 15.61 17.22 -14.86
CA ARG A 161 14.43 16.35 -14.79
C ARG A 161 14.58 15.00 -15.50
N PRO A 162 15.01 14.95 -16.78
CA PRO A 162 15.15 13.67 -17.46
C PRO A 162 16.12 12.72 -16.74
N ALA A 163 17.22 13.22 -16.18
CA ALA A 163 18.17 12.40 -15.43
C ALA A 163 17.61 12.00 -14.06
N SER A 164 16.98 12.93 -13.34
CA SER A 164 16.43 12.71 -11.98
C SER A 164 15.32 11.65 -11.97
N VAL A 165 14.32 11.82 -12.85
CA VAL A 165 13.20 10.87 -12.96
C VAL A 165 13.70 9.52 -13.50
N ARG A 166 14.58 9.52 -14.52
CA ARG A 166 15.17 8.28 -15.05
C ARG A 166 15.95 7.51 -13.98
N ALA A 167 16.72 8.19 -13.12
CA ALA A 167 17.45 7.53 -12.04
C ALA A 167 16.50 6.83 -11.05
N GLN A 168 15.43 7.51 -10.62
CA GLN A 168 14.40 6.94 -9.74
C GLN A 168 13.72 5.72 -10.35
N VAL A 169 13.37 5.78 -11.64
CA VAL A 169 12.69 4.69 -12.35
C VAL A 169 13.64 3.51 -12.59
N LYS A 170 14.87 3.80 -13.01
CA LYS A 170 15.89 2.80 -13.29
C LYS A 170 16.30 2.00 -12.06
N VAL A 171 16.65 2.69 -10.97
CA VAL A 171 17.06 2.03 -9.72
C VAL A 171 15.94 1.14 -9.19
N ALA A 172 14.70 1.63 -9.25
CA ALA A 172 13.54 0.84 -8.87
C ALA A 172 13.35 -0.42 -9.72
N ALA A 173 13.41 -0.29 -11.05
CA ALA A 173 13.27 -1.41 -11.96
C ALA A 173 14.40 -2.45 -11.79
N ASP A 174 15.64 -2.00 -11.58
CA ASP A 174 16.80 -2.86 -11.34
C ASP A 174 16.67 -3.62 -10.01
N LEU A 175 16.21 -2.96 -8.93
CA LEU A 175 15.93 -3.64 -7.66
C LEU A 175 14.79 -4.65 -7.81
N TYR A 176 13.69 -4.27 -8.47
CA TYR A 176 12.56 -5.17 -8.71
C TYR A 176 13.01 -6.43 -9.48
N ARG A 177 13.83 -6.28 -10.53
CA ARG A 177 14.39 -7.42 -11.29
C ARG A 177 15.26 -8.31 -10.41
N LYS A 178 16.07 -7.72 -9.52
CA LYS A 178 16.90 -8.46 -8.56
C LYS A 178 16.05 -9.28 -7.58
N VAL A 179 14.99 -8.69 -7.04
CA VAL A 179 14.14 -9.31 -6.00
C VAL A 179 13.16 -10.33 -6.59
N TYR A 180 12.47 -9.98 -7.67
CA TYR A 180 11.39 -10.80 -8.22
C TYR A 180 11.78 -11.61 -9.47
N GLY A 181 12.94 -11.36 -10.06
CA GLY A 181 13.44 -12.07 -11.25
C GLY A 181 12.67 -11.74 -12.54
N LYS A 182 11.88 -10.66 -12.55
CA LYS A 182 11.03 -10.25 -13.68
C LYS A 182 11.12 -8.73 -13.87
N THR A 183 10.76 -8.23 -15.05
CA THR A 183 10.58 -6.78 -15.27
C THR A 183 9.21 -6.36 -14.73
N PRO A 184 9.10 -5.26 -13.96
CA PRO A 184 7.81 -4.80 -13.45
C PRO A 184 6.89 -4.39 -14.62
N LEU A 185 5.65 -4.90 -14.62
CA LEU A 185 4.67 -4.57 -15.66
C LEU A 185 4.09 -3.17 -15.49
N GLY A 186 3.86 -2.75 -14.25
CA GLY A 186 3.38 -1.41 -13.93
C GLY A 186 4.31 -0.68 -12.96
N MET A 187 4.01 0.60 -12.75
CA MET A 187 4.63 1.41 -11.71
C MET A 187 3.58 2.30 -11.05
N TRP A 188 3.59 2.32 -9.73
CA TRP A 188 2.96 3.37 -8.95
C TRP A 188 3.88 4.59 -8.98
N LEU A 189 3.44 5.69 -9.60
CA LEU A 189 4.18 6.94 -9.47
C LEU A 189 4.02 7.46 -8.05
N PRO A 190 5.10 7.95 -7.39
CA PRO A 190 4.99 8.49 -6.04
C PRO A 190 3.86 9.51 -5.97
N GLU A 191 2.85 9.20 -5.16
CA GLU A 191 1.67 10.04 -4.94
C GLU A 191 0.78 10.24 -6.17
N CYS A 192 0.82 9.30 -7.12
CA CYS A 192 0.29 9.51 -8.48
C CYS A 192 0.78 10.81 -9.12
N GLY A 193 1.93 11.33 -8.64
CA GLY A 193 2.54 12.56 -9.08
C GLY A 193 3.10 12.39 -10.49
N TYR A 194 2.46 13.05 -11.44
CA TYR A 194 2.79 12.93 -12.86
C TYR A 194 3.00 14.30 -13.49
N ASN A 195 4.07 14.41 -14.29
CA ASN A 195 4.23 15.45 -15.30
C ASN A 195 4.23 14.85 -16.70
N PRO A 196 3.70 15.58 -17.71
CA PRO A 196 3.88 15.20 -19.10
C PRO A 196 5.34 14.97 -19.46
N GLY A 197 5.66 13.76 -19.93
CA GLY A 197 7.01 13.33 -20.29
C GLY A 197 7.64 12.35 -19.30
N ASP A 198 7.12 12.22 -18.07
CA ASP A 198 7.63 11.24 -17.10
C ASP A 198 7.48 9.80 -17.63
N GLU A 199 6.50 9.55 -18.51
CA GLU A 199 6.28 8.26 -19.16
C GLU A 199 7.45 7.78 -20.02
N GLU A 200 8.38 8.65 -20.43
CA GLU A 200 9.55 8.27 -21.22
C GLU A 200 10.53 7.43 -20.41
N ALA A 201 10.79 7.83 -19.16
CA ALA A 201 11.62 7.05 -18.23
C ALA A 201 10.99 5.67 -17.96
N LEU A 202 9.65 5.61 -17.86
CA LEU A 202 8.92 4.36 -17.67
C LEU A 202 9.09 3.43 -18.87
N LYS A 203 9.00 3.98 -20.09
CA LYS A 203 9.14 3.21 -21.33
C LYS A 203 10.52 2.58 -21.46
N GLU A 204 11.57 3.32 -21.13
CA GLU A 204 12.98 2.87 -21.19
C GLU A 204 13.22 1.62 -20.33
N GLU A 205 12.58 1.53 -19.17
CA GLU A 205 12.70 0.39 -18.27
C GLU A 205 11.66 -0.73 -18.53
N GLY A 206 10.86 -0.58 -19.59
CA GLY A 206 9.92 -1.59 -20.06
C GLY A 206 8.57 -1.60 -19.34
N ILE A 207 8.30 -0.62 -18.47
CA ILE A 207 7.04 -0.47 -17.74
C ILE A 207 5.91 -0.23 -18.75
N LYS A 208 4.78 -0.93 -18.54
CA LYS A 208 3.64 -0.96 -19.45
C LYS A 208 2.52 -0.04 -19.02
N TYR A 209 2.38 0.26 -17.73
CA TYR A 209 1.34 1.16 -17.25
C TYR A 209 1.69 1.87 -15.94
N PHE A 210 0.97 2.96 -15.67
CA PHE A 210 0.99 3.68 -14.40
C PHE A 210 -0.38 4.27 -14.07
N PHE A 211 -0.48 4.91 -12.90
CA PHE A 211 -1.71 5.52 -12.40
C PHE A 211 -1.56 7.04 -12.26
N VAL A 212 -2.68 7.74 -12.46
CA VAL A 212 -2.83 9.18 -12.19
C VAL A 212 -4.14 9.40 -11.43
N ASP A 213 -4.28 10.59 -10.81
CA ASP A 213 -5.57 10.96 -10.27
C ASP A 213 -6.62 11.18 -11.38
N THR A 214 -7.89 11.17 -10.98
CA THR A 214 -9.07 11.39 -11.82
C THR A 214 -8.88 12.54 -12.80
N HIS A 215 -8.45 13.71 -12.31
CA HIS A 215 -8.30 14.91 -13.13
C HIS A 215 -7.13 14.81 -14.13
N GLY A 216 -6.12 13.99 -13.86
CA GLY A 216 -5.04 13.67 -14.80
C GLY A 216 -5.56 13.02 -16.10
N ILE A 217 -6.62 12.20 -16.00
CA ILE A 217 -7.33 11.67 -17.17
C ILE A 217 -8.35 12.68 -17.72
N LEU A 218 -9.22 13.23 -16.85
CA LEU A 218 -10.33 14.08 -17.30
C LEU A 218 -9.89 15.34 -18.04
N PHE A 219 -8.73 15.90 -17.67
CA PHE A 219 -8.11 17.05 -18.34
C PHE A 219 -7.05 16.66 -19.37
N GLY A 220 -6.90 15.36 -19.65
CA GLY A 220 -6.01 14.88 -20.69
C GLY A 220 -6.44 15.29 -22.11
N THR A 221 -5.49 15.32 -23.03
CA THR A 221 -5.67 15.75 -24.42
C THR A 221 -5.31 14.65 -25.42
N PRO A 222 -6.19 14.29 -26.37
CA PRO A 222 -7.58 14.74 -26.56
C PRO A 222 -8.50 14.23 -25.44
N ARG A 223 -9.72 14.79 -25.35
CA ARG A 223 -10.71 14.44 -24.31
C ARG A 223 -10.89 12.92 -24.17
N PRO A 224 -10.85 12.35 -22.95
CA PRO A 224 -11.02 10.92 -22.72
C PRO A 224 -12.43 10.46 -23.09
N ARG A 225 -12.56 9.51 -24.03
CA ARG A 225 -13.85 9.01 -24.51
C ARG A 225 -14.70 8.37 -23.41
N PHE A 226 -14.06 7.67 -22.48
CA PHE A 226 -14.73 6.85 -21.45
C PHE A 226 -14.44 7.34 -20.02
N GLY A 227 -14.02 8.60 -19.86
CA GLY A 227 -13.60 9.11 -18.55
C GLY A 227 -12.48 8.26 -17.95
N VAL A 228 -12.50 8.00 -16.65
CA VAL A 228 -11.52 7.16 -15.94
C VAL A 228 -11.76 5.65 -16.08
N PHE A 229 -12.86 5.24 -16.73
CA PHE A 229 -13.33 3.84 -16.73
C PHE A 229 -12.73 2.97 -17.83
N SER A 230 -11.68 3.46 -18.49
CA SER A 230 -10.85 2.74 -19.46
C SER A 230 -9.41 3.22 -19.31
N PRO A 231 -8.40 2.35 -19.52
CA PRO A 231 -7.03 2.81 -19.73
C PRO A 231 -6.92 3.61 -21.03
N TYR A 232 -5.91 4.47 -21.08
CA TYR A 232 -5.47 5.19 -22.28
C TYR A 232 -4.00 4.88 -22.54
N LEU A 233 -3.50 5.19 -23.74
CA LEU A 233 -2.08 5.11 -24.04
C LEU A 233 -1.49 6.51 -24.18
N CYS A 234 -0.37 6.76 -23.51
CA CYS A 234 0.50 7.88 -23.85
C CYS A 234 1.04 7.70 -25.27
N LYS A 235 1.59 8.77 -25.87
CA LYS A 235 2.12 8.72 -27.25
C LYS A 235 3.22 7.66 -27.43
N ASN A 236 4.01 7.40 -26.40
CA ASN A 236 5.06 6.38 -26.39
C ASN A 236 4.53 4.94 -26.12
N GLY A 237 3.21 4.78 -25.95
CA GLY A 237 2.52 3.52 -25.77
C GLY A 237 2.51 2.97 -24.35
N VAL A 238 3.01 3.70 -23.34
CA VAL A 238 2.78 3.36 -21.93
C VAL A 238 1.32 3.67 -21.59
N ALA A 239 0.63 2.74 -20.92
CA ALA A 239 -0.75 2.94 -20.54
C ALA A 239 -0.90 3.78 -19.28
N VAL A 240 -1.98 4.55 -19.19
CA VAL A 240 -2.33 5.36 -18.02
C VAL A 240 -3.75 5.03 -17.59
N LEU A 241 -3.94 4.85 -16.29
CA LEU A 241 -5.23 4.58 -15.65
C LEU A 241 -5.53 5.68 -14.62
N GLY A 242 -6.78 6.15 -14.60
CA GLY A 242 -7.24 7.14 -13.63
C GLY A 242 -7.93 6.49 -12.44
N ARG A 243 -7.73 7.04 -11.25
CA ARG A 243 -8.49 6.69 -10.04
C ARG A 243 -10.01 6.87 -10.26
N ASP A 244 -10.81 5.93 -9.75
CA ASP A 244 -12.26 6.12 -9.61
C ASP A 244 -12.60 6.80 -8.27
N MET A 245 -13.35 7.89 -8.33
CA MET A 245 -13.71 8.69 -7.15
C MET A 245 -14.75 7.98 -6.26
N GLU A 246 -15.69 7.24 -6.86
CA GLU A 246 -16.77 6.60 -6.10
C GLU A 246 -16.24 5.51 -5.16
N THR A 247 -15.32 4.70 -5.66
CA THR A 247 -14.64 3.66 -4.86
C THR A 247 -13.73 4.23 -3.79
N SER A 248 -13.05 5.35 -4.08
CA SER A 248 -12.20 6.04 -3.11
C SER A 248 -13.04 6.52 -1.93
N LYS A 249 -14.15 7.22 -2.18
CA LYS A 249 -15.01 7.81 -1.15
C LYS A 249 -15.56 6.77 -0.16
N ALA A 250 -15.96 5.60 -0.65
CA ALA A 250 -16.57 4.54 0.16
C ALA A 250 -15.63 3.93 1.21
N VAL A 251 -14.31 3.99 0.99
CA VAL A 251 -13.32 3.36 1.88
C VAL A 251 -12.46 4.41 2.60
N TRP A 252 -12.01 5.46 1.90
CA TRP A 252 -11.08 6.46 2.46
C TRP A 252 -11.72 7.46 3.43
N SER A 253 -13.03 7.64 3.40
CA SER A 253 -13.67 8.64 4.26
C SER A 253 -13.76 8.13 5.70
N ALA A 254 -13.08 8.78 6.65
CA ALA A 254 -13.22 8.46 8.07
C ALA A 254 -14.62 8.79 8.62
N VAL A 255 -15.41 9.61 7.91
CA VAL A 255 -16.74 10.06 8.33
C VAL A 255 -17.86 9.29 7.61
N GLU A 256 -17.68 8.99 6.32
CA GLU A 256 -18.70 8.38 5.46
C GLU A 256 -18.31 6.98 4.95
N GLY A 257 -17.06 6.57 5.16
CA GLY A 257 -16.52 5.31 4.67
C GLY A 257 -16.59 4.20 5.71
N TYR A 258 -16.45 2.97 5.25
CA TYR A 258 -16.58 1.78 6.10
C TYR A 258 -15.67 1.80 7.35
N PRO A 259 -14.39 2.23 7.30
CA PRO A 259 -13.51 2.19 8.46
C PRO A 259 -14.02 2.92 9.71
N GLY A 260 -14.94 3.88 9.57
CA GLY A 260 -15.53 4.62 10.68
C GLY A 260 -16.66 3.90 11.43
N ASP A 261 -17.01 2.66 11.07
CA ASP A 261 -18.12 1.94 11.71
C ASP A 261 -17.89 1.72 13.21
N TYR A 262 -18.94 1.90 13.99
CA TYR A 262 -18.86 1.85 15.45
C TYR A 262 -18.54 0.46 16.01
N ASN A 263 -18.63 -0.60 15.19
CA ASN A 263 -18.23 -1.95 15.56
C ASN A 263 -16.76 -2.27 15.30
N TYR A 264 -16.04 -1.44 14.54
CA TYR A 264 -14.63 -1.66 14.23
C TYR A 264 -13.69 -1.22 15.36
N ARG A 265 -12.49 -1.81 15.38
CA ARG A 265 -11.44 -1.53 16.38
C ARG A 265 -11.09 -0.04 16.40
N GLU A 266 -11.06 0.55 17.60
CA GLU A 266 -10.59 1.91 17.83
C GLU A 266 -9.06 1.96 17.72
N PHE A 267 -8.54 2.74 16.78
CA PHE A 267 -7.09 2.88 16.55
C PHE A 267 -6.41 3.64 17.68
N TYR A 268 -7.06 4.67 18.22
CA TYR A 268 -6.43 5.60 19.17
C TYR A 268 -6.52 5.17 20.65
N ARG A 269 -7.04 3.97 20.94
CA ARG A 269 -7.15 3.47 22.31
C ARG A 269 -6.37 2.18 22.51
N ASP A 270 -5.24 2.30 23.19
CA ASP A 270 -4.22 1.27 23.33
C ASP A 270 -3.81 1.11 24.80
N ILE A 271 -3.50 -0.12 25.21
CA ILE A 271 -3.10 -0.40 26.60
C ILE A 271 -1.84 0.35 27.03
N GLY A 272 -0.98 0.76 26.08
CA GLY A 272 0.20 1.60 26.34
C GLY A 272 -0.14 2.96 26.93
N PHE A 273 -1.38 3.44 26.72
CA PHE A 273 -1.89 4.67 27.32
C PHE A 273 -2.81 4.42 28.51
N ASP A 274 -3.60 3.34 28.47
CA ASP A 274 -4.65 3.07 29.46
C ASP A 274 -4.15 2.41 30.76
N LEU A 275 -3.14 1.55 30.69
CA LEU A 275 -2.70 0.74 31.85
C LEU A 275 -1.67 1.44 32.74
N ASP A 276 -1.50 0.91 33.94
CA ASP A 276 -0.50 1.36 34.91
C ASP A 276 0.90 1.47 34.28
N TYR A 277 1.60 2.56 34.63
CA TYR A 277 2.87 2.90 34.01
C TYR A 277 3.94 1.84 34.23
N GLU A 278 4.11 1.35 35.46
CA GLU A 278 5.16 0.38 35.78
C GLU A 278 4.89 -0.98 35.12
N TYR A 279 3.62 -1.32 34.88
CA TYR A 279 3.25 -2.52 34.13
C TYR A 279 3.64 -2.44 32.65
N VAL A 280 3.38 -1.31 31.97
CA VAL A 280 3.66 -1.17 30.53
C VAL A 280 5.05 -0.67 30.20
N LYS A 281 5.79 -0.11 31.17
CA LYS A 281 7.12 0.47 31.02
C LYS A 281 8.11 -0.37 30.18
N PRO A 282 8.18 -1.71 30.32
CA PRO A 282 9.08 -2.53 29.50
C PRO A 282 8.69 -2.66 28.01
N TYR A 283 7.49 -2.20 27.64
CA TYR A 283 6.88 -2.37 26.32
C TYR A 283 6.57 -1.04 25.61
N ILE A 284 6.89 0.08 26.24
CA ILE A 284 6.81 1.42 25.65
C ILE A 284 8.22 1.95 25.37
N ASN A 285 8.34 3.19 24.91
CA ASN A 285 9.63 3.78 24.55
C ASN A 285 10.63 3.70 25.74
N PRO A 286 11.91 3.32 25.53
CA PRO A 286 12.92 3.25 26.58
C PRO A 286 13.11 4.55 27.40
N ASP A 287 12.83 5.71 26.81
CA ASP A 287 12.86 7.02 27.49
C ASP A 287 11.65 7.23 28.43
N GLY A 288 10.76 6.25 28.51
CA GLY A 288 9.58 6.25 29.37
C GLY A 288 8.36 6.95 28.78
N VAL A 289 8.42 7.40 27.52
CA VAL A 289 7.28 7.98 26.81
C VAL A 289 6.27 6.89 26.44
N ARG A 290 4.99 7.11 26.75
CA ARG A 290 3.91 6.20 26.37
C ARG A 290 3.70 6.23 24.86
N ILE A 291 3.65 5.05 24.26
CA ILE A 291 3.40 4.80 22.84
C ILE A 291 2.35 3.71 22.70
N ASN A 292 1.87 3.48 21.48
CA ASN A 292 1.03 2.32 21.19
C ASN A 292 1.83 1.04 21.39
N THR A 293 1.19 0.01 21.95
CA THR A 293 1.71 -1.35 22.04
C THR A 293 1.17 -2.26 20.93
N GLY A 294 0.08 -1.85 20.25
CA GLY A 294 -0.62 -2.67 19.27
C GLY A 294 -1.75 -3.52 19.87
N ILE A 295 -1.88 -3.59 21.20
CA ILE A 295 -3.01 -4.25 21.87
C ILE A 295 -4.09 -3.20 22.18
N LYS A 296 -5.17 -3.24 21.39
CA LYS A 296 -6.28 -2.26 21.44
C LYS A 296 -7.60 -2.96 21.70
N TYR A 297 -8.22 -2.74 22.85
CA TYR A 297 -9.38 -3.53 23.31
C TYR A 297 -10.75 -2.93 23.04
N TYR A 298 -10.80 -1.77 22.41
CA TYR A 298 -12.03 -1.00 22.28
C TYR A 298 -12.44 -0.86 20.83
N LYS A 299 -13.74 -0.68 20.61
CA LYS A 299 -14.30 -0.32 19.31
C LYS A 299 -14.57 1.17 19.23
N ILE A 300 -14.80 1.68 18.02
CA ILE A 300 -15.06 3.10 17.77
C ILE A 300 -16.27 3.60 18.58
N THR A 301 -17.33 2.79 18.74
CA THR A 301 -18.54 3.06 19.56
C THR A 301 -19.42 4.23 19.11
N GLY A 302 -18.82 5.37 18.77
CA GLY A 302 -19.48 6.62 18.40
C GLY A 302 -18.49 7.80 18.39
N ALA A 303 -19.01 9.01 18.17
CA ALA A 303 -18.20 10.23 18.05
C ALA A 303 -17.61 10.78 19.38
N GLY A 304 -17.93 10.16 20.53
CA GLY A 304 -17.49 10.63 21.85
C GLY A 304 -16.26 9.90 22.40
N ASN A 305 -15.80 10.33 23.58
CA ASN A 305 -14.68 9.71 24.29
C ASN A 305 -15.02 8.35 24.92
N HIS A 306 -16.30 8.04 25.09
CA HIS A 306 -16.72 6.74 25.60
C HIS A 306 -16.51 5.66 24.54
N LYS A 307 -15.75 4.63 24.89
CA LYS A 307 -15.51 3.46 24.03
C LYS A 307 -15.85 2.18 24.78
N GLU A 308 -16.56 1.29 24.09
CA GLU A 308 -16.98 -0.02 24.57
C GLU A 308 -15.96 -1.09 24.17
N PRO A 309 -15.91 -2.24 24.87
CA PRO A 309 -15.07 -3.36 24.47
C PRO A 309 -15.33 -3.79 23.03
N TYR A 310 -14.25 -4.06 22.30
CA TYR A 310 -14.30 -4.57 20.94
C TYR A 310 -14.92 -5.97 20.88
N ASN A 311 -15.74 -6.22 19.86
CA ASN A 311 -16.38 -7.51 19.62
C ASN A 311 -15.97 -8.03 18.23
N PRO A 312 -15.03 -9.00 18.15
CA PRO A 312 -14.51 -9.50 16.88
C PRO A 312 -15.58 -10.14 15.99
N GLU A 313 -16.59 -10.77 16.57
CA GLU A 313 -17.68 -11.37 15.79
C GLU A 313 -18.57 -10.30 15.14
N ALA A 314 -18.96 -9.28 15.91
CA ALA A 314 -19.76 -8.18 15.38
C ALA A 314 -18.99 -7.40 14.30
N ALA A 315 -17.70 -7.14 14.53
CA ALA A 315 -16.84 -6.49 13.56
C ALA A 315 -16.70 -7.32 12.27
N ARG A 316 -16.60 -8.64 12.38
CA ARG A 316 -16.59 -9.56 11.23
C ARG A 316 -17.88 -9.53 10.43
N ASP A 317 -19.02 -9.54 11.09
CA ASP A 317 -20.32 -9.47 10.43
C ASP A 317 -20.49 -8.12 9.71
N THR A 318 -20.05 -7.03 10.34
CA THR A 318 -19.99 -5.70 9.73
C THR A 318 -19.08 -5.68 8.50
N ALA A 319 -17.87 -6.28 8.57
CA ALA A 319 -16.95 -6.37 7.44
C ALA A 319 -17.57 -7.15 6.26
N ALA A 320 -18.27 -8.25 6.53
CA ALA A 320 -18.97 -9.01 5.50
C ALA A 320 -20.12 -8.21 4.86
N TYR A 321 -20.88 -7.46 5.67
CA TYR A 321 -21.94 -6.58 5.19
C TYR A 321 -21.38 -5.44 4.33
N HIS A 322 -20.31 -4.78 4.77
CA HIS A 322 -19.65 -3.71 4.02
C HIS A 322 -19.02 -4.20 2.72
N ALA A 323 -18.46 -5.41 2.69
CA ALA A 323 -17.98 -6.02 1.45
C ALA A 323 -19.13 -6.26 0.46
N GLY A 324 -20.27 -6.74 0.94
CA GLY A 324 -21.48 -6.90 0.13
C GLY A 324 -22.03 -5.57 -0.40
N ASN A 325 -22.07 -4.53 0.44
CA ASN A 325 -22.48 -3.19 0.02
C ASN A 325 -21.56 -2.60 -1.05
N PHE A 326 -20.23 -2.72 -0.86
CA PHE A 326 -19.27 -2.27 -1.86
C PHE A 326 -19.47 -3.02 -3.18
N MET A 327 -19.55 -4.35 -3.15
CA MET A 327 -19.83 -5.16 -4.35
C MET A 327 -21.09 -4.70 -5.07
N PHE A 328 -22.22 -4.58 -4.37
CA PHE A 328 -23.50 -4.14 -4.94
C PHE A 328 -23.37 -2.78 -5.65
N ASN A 329 -22.69 -1.81 -5.01
CA ASN A 329 -22.47 -0.50 -5.61
C ASN A 329 -21.62 -0.59 -6.89
N ARG A 330 -20.59 -1.45 -6.91
CA ARG A 330 -19.77 -1.69 -8.11
C ARG A 330 -20.56 -2.36 -9.22
N GLU A 331 -21.46 -3.29 -8.91
CA GLU A 331 -22.35 -3.87 -9.90
C GLU A 331 -23.21 -2.80 -10.57
N LYS A 332 -23.85 -1.93 -9.78
CA LYS A 332 -24.69 -0.84 -10.31
C LYS A 332 -23.87 0.16 -11.13
N GLN A 333 -22.66 0.49 -10.69
CA GLN A 333 -21.74 1.35 -11.42
C GLN A 333 -21.35 0.72 -12.77
N VAL A 334 -20.99 -0.56 -12.80
CA VAL A 334 -20.67 -1.29 -14.04
C VAL A 334 -21.86 -1.40 -14.97
N GLU A 335 -23.05 -1.73 -14.48
CA GLU A 335 -24.28 -1.82 -15.29
C GLU A 335 -24.59 -0.49 -15.99
N PHE A 336 -24.47 0.62 -15.25
CA PHE A 336 -24.67 1.95 -15.78
C PHE A 336 -23.63 2.33 -16.85
N LEU A 337 -22.35 2.03 -16.60
CA LEU A 337 -21.25 2.35 -17.51
C LEU A 337 -21.28 1.49 -18.77
N GLN A 338 -21.59 0.19 -18.65
CA GLN A 338 -21.66 -0.73 -19.78
C GLN A 338 -22.66 -0.21 -20.83
N GLY A 339 -23.83 0.27 -20.41
CA GLY A 339 -24.84 0.85 -21.29
C GLY A 339 -24.37 2.09 -22.08
N ARG A 340 -23.26 2.72 -21.66
CA ARG A 340 -22.68 3.94 -22.27
C ARG A 340 -21.37 3.71 -22.99
N MET A 341 -20.67 2.63 -22.68
CA MET A 341 -19.33 2.33 -23.21
C MET A 341 -19.34 1.37 -24.41
N GLY A 342 -20.52 0.83 -24.77
CA GLY A 342 -20.68 -0.07 -25.91
C GLY A 342 -19.89 -1.36 -25.72
N ASP A 343 -19.06 -1.71 -26.70
CA ASP A 343 -18.25 -2.96 -26.66
C ASP A 343 -17.07 -2.91 -25.67
N ARG A 344 -16.89 -1.79 -24.96
CA ARG A 344 -15.83 -1.61 -23.97
C ARG A 344 -16.37 -1.91 -22.57
N ALA A 345 -15.97 -3.04 -21.99
CA ALA A 345 -16.24 -3.31 -20.58
C ALA A 345 -15.51 -2.28 -19.69
N PRO A 346 -16.19 -1.55 -18.78
CA PRO A 346 -15.55 -0.62 -17.86
C PRO A 346 -14.54 -1.32 -16.95
N ILE A 347 -13.50 -0.61 -16.54
CA ILE A 347 -12.63 -0.97 -15.42
C ILE A 347 -12.71 0.11 -14.36
N LEU A 348 -13.01 -0.29 -13.12
CA LEU A 348 -13.04 0.57 -11.94
C LEU A 348 -11.69 0.41 -11.23
N VAL A 349 -10.89 1.47 -11.19
CA VAL A 349 -9.56 1.44 -10.56
C VAL A 349 -9.66 2.04 -9.17
N SER A 350 -9.42 1.22 -8.16
CA SER A 350 -9.61 1.55 -6.75
C SER A 350 -8.29 1.43 -6.00
N PRO A 351 -7.47 2.50 -6.01
CA PRO A 351 -6.21 2.54 -5.30
C PRO A 351 -6.39 2.98 -3.84
N TYR A 352 -5.65 2.32 -2.96
CA TYR A 352 -5.64 2.56 -1.51
C TYR A 352 -4.23 2.33 -0.97
N ASP A 353 -3.85 3.02 0.10
CA ASP A 353 -2.64 2.66 0.84
C ASP A 353 -2.83 1.28 1.47
N ALA A 354 -1.80 0.44 1.41
CA ALA A 354 -1.89 -0.92 1.90
C ALA A 354 -2.14 -0.94 3.41
N GLU A 355 -1.51 -0.01 4.15
CA GLU A 355 -1.59 0.15 5.59
C GLU A 355 -3.01 0.56 6.04
N LEU A 356 -3.87 1.01 5.12
CA LEU A 356 -5.30 1.13 5.42
C LEU A 356 -5.88 -0.22 5.83
N TYR A 357 -5.46 -1.30 5.17
CA TYR A 357 -5.95 -2.66 5.42
C TYR A 357 -5.17 -3.31 6.56
N GLY A 358 -5.66 -3.10 7.78
CA GLY A 358 -5.26 -3.82 8.99
C GLY A 358 -4.61 -2.94 10.03
N HIS A 359 -3.78 -1.97 9.63
CA HIS A 359 -3.20 -1.02 10.57
C HIS A 359 -4.22 0.06 10.97
N TRP A 360 -4.61 0.93 10.03
CA TRP A 360 -5.61 1.98 10.29
C TRP A 360 -7.02 1.42 10.45
N TRP A 361 -7.39 0.48 9.58
CA TRP A 361 -8.66 -0.25 9.65
C TRP A 361 -8.41 -1.73 9.88
N TYR A 362 -8.52 -2.16 11.14
CA TYR A 362 -8.14 -3.50 11.58
C TYR A 362 -8.81 -4.65 10.82
N GLU A 363 -10.08 -4.48 10.48
CA GLU A 363 -10.88 -5.47 9.76
C GLU A 363 -10.66 -5.42 8.24
N GLY A 364 -9.83 -4.49 7.74
CA GLY A 364 -9.57 -4.31 6.32
C GLY A 364 -9.17 -5.60 5.57
N PRO A 365 -8.20 -6.40 6.04
CA PRO A 365 -7.83 -7.65 5.39
C PRO A 365 -8.99 -8.65 5.34
N GLN A 366 -9.81 -8.70 6.40
CA GLN A 366 -10.99 -9.56 6.46
C GLN A 366 -12.10 -9.07 5.51
N TRP A 367 -12.32 -7.75 5.43
CA TRP A 367 -13.21 -7.18 4.43
C TRP A 367 -12.75 -7.50 3.01
N LEU A 368 -11.45 -7.46 2.75
CA LEU A 368 -10.88 -7.79 1.43
C LEU A 368 -11.11 -9.26 1.08
N ASP A 369 -10.92 -10.19 2.01
CA ASP A 369 -11.26 -11.61 1.84
C ASP A 369 -12.75 -11.78 1.48
N PHE A 370 -13.64 -11.15 2.26
CA PHE A 370 -15.08 -11.19 1.97
C PHE A 370 -15.40 -10.59 0.61
N LEU A 371 -14.84 -9.44 0.26
CA LEU A 371 -15.11 -8.79 -1.02
C LEU A 371 -14.70 -9.68 -2.19
N ILE A 372 -13.51 -10.29 -2.12
CA ILE A 372 -13.00 -11.19 -3.16
C ILE A 372 -13.95 -12.38 -3.34
N ARG A 373 -14.34 -13.04 -2.24
CA ARG A 373 -15.25 -14.20 -2.28
C ARG A 373 -16.63 -13.82 -2.81
N LYS A 374 -17.19 -12.70 -2.36
CA LYS A 374 -18.50 -12.21 -2.80
C LYS A 374 -18.49 -11.87 -4.28
N ILE A 375 -17.49 -11.12 -4.76
CA ILE A 375 -17.34 -10.84 -6.19
C ILE A 375 -17.23 -12.15 -6.98
N ARG A 376 -16.51 -13.16 -6.46
CA ARG A 376 -16.29 -14.40 -7.19
C ARG A 376 -17.53 -15.30 -7.28
N TYR A 377 -18.35 -15.35 -6.23
CA TYR A 377 -19.39 -16.37 -6.07
C TYR A 377 -20.84 -15.84 -6.00
N ASP A 378 -21.05 -14.59 -5.57
CA ASP A 378 -22.40 -14.08 -5.30
C ASP A 378 -23.02 -13.36 -6.52
N GLN A 379 -22.25 -13.10 -7.58
CA GLN A 379 -22.68 -12.36 -8.77
C GLN A 379 -21.82 -12.63 -10.03
N GLU A 380 -22.26 -12.16 -11.21
CA GLU A 380 -21.57 -12.35 -12.51
C GLU A 380 -21.29 -11.04 -13.29
N THR A 381 -21.66 -9.89 -12.76
CA THR A 381 -21.55 -8.56 -13.37
C THR A 381 -20.11 -8.04 -13.38
N VAL A 382 -19.41 -8.11 -12.26
CA VAL A 382 -18.07 -7.56 -12.05
C VAL A 382 -17.07 -8.69 -11.84
N ALA A 383 -15.91 -8.63 -12.48
CA ALA A 383 -14.78 -9.52 -12.16
C ALA A 383 -13.60 -8.72 -11.62
N LEU A 384 -12.81 -9.35 -10.75
CA LEU A 384 -11.51 -8.80 -10.37
C LEU A 384 -10.51 -8.97 -11.53
N ALA A 385 -9.74 -7.92 -11.80
CA ALA A 385 -8.65 -7.95 -12.76
C ALA A 385 -7.53 -6.99 -12.36
N THR A 386 -6.29 -7.33 -12.71
CA THR A 386 -5.18 -6.36 -12.64
C THR A 386 -5.19 -5.48 -13.89
N PRO A 387 -4.59 -4.27 -13.85
CA PRO A 387 -4.41 -3.46 -15.05
C PRO A 387 -3.69 -4.22 -16.15
N GLY A 388 -2.68 -5.02 -15.82
CA GLY A 388 -1.97 -5.87 -16.79
C GLY A 388 -2.88 -6.91 -17.47
N ASP A 389 -3.86 -7.47 -16.76
CA ASP A 389 -4.85 -8.37 -17.37
C ASP A 389 -5.78 -7.62 -18.31
N TYR A 390 -6.30 -6.48 -17.87
CA TYR A 390 -7.23 -5.69 -18.67
C TYR A 390 -6.59 -5.17 -19.96
N LEU A 391 -5.30 -4.82 -19.91
CA LEU A 391 -4.54 -4.37 -21.09
C LEU A 391 -4.41 -5.44 -22.19
N LYS A 392 -4.60 -6.72 -21.87
CA LYS A 392 -4.58 -7.83 -22.83
C LYS A 392 -5.93 -8.05 -23.54
N LEU A 393 -7.02 -7.49 -23.01
CA LEU A 393 -8.38 -7.74 -23.51
C LEU A 393 -8.65 -7.07 -24.86
N TYR A 394 -8.05 -5.91 -25.11
CA TYR A 394 -8.34 -5.10 -26.30
C TYR A 394 -7.07 -4.84 -27.10
N LYS A 395 -7.20 -4.77 -28.43
CA LYS A 395 -6.09 -4.43 -29.33
C LYS A 395 -5.87 -2.93 -29.49
N LYS A 396 -6.88 -2.11 -29.17
CA LYS A 396 -6.89 -0.67 -29.41
C LYS A 396 -7.32 0.07 -28.14
N TYR A 397 -6.57 1.11 -27.81
CA TYR A 397 -6.85 2.05 -26.73
C TYR A 397 -6.76 3.46 -27.32
N GLN A 398 -7.51 4.40 -26.76
CA GLN A 398 -7.38 5.79 -27.17
C GLN A 398 -6.01 6.31 -26.75
N ILE A 399 -5.33 7.01 -27.66
CA ILE A 399 -4.12 7.76 -27.34
C ILE A 399 -4.52 9.07 -26.67
N LEU A 400 -3.91 9.38 -25.53
CA LEU A 400 -4.18 10.55 -24.71
C LEU A 400 -2.88 10.97 -24.02
N ALA A 401 -2.60 12.27 -24.00
CA ALA A 401 -1.59 12.86 -23.14
C ALA A 401 -2.28 13.22 -21.81
N PRO A 402 -1.96 12.54 -20.69
CA PRO A 402 -2.55 12.86 -19.41
C PRO A 402 -2.07 14.23 -18.93
N ALA A 403 -2.92 14.90 -18.16
CA ALA A 403 -2.57 16.17 -17.54
C ALA A 403 -1.69 15.96 -16.31
N TYR A 404 -0.94 17.00 -15.97
CA TYR A 404 -0.29 17.13 -14.68
C TYR A 404 -1.28 16.84 -13.54
N SER A 405 -0.89 15.97 -12.61
CA SER A 405 -1.76 15.56 -11.51
C SER A 405 -0.99 14.90 -10.36
N SER A 406 -1.64 14.84 -9.20
CA SER A 406 -1.29 14.04 -8.04
C SER A 406 -2.59 13.61 -7.34
N TRP A 407 -2.56 12.53 -6.57
CA TRP A 407 -3.72 12.13 -5.76
C TRP A 407 -3.77 12.80 -4.38
N GLY A 408 -2.81 13.69 -4.08
CA GLY A 408 -2.70 14.42 -2.82
C GLY A 408 -3.75 15.51 -2.63
N TRP A 409 -3.58 16.30 -1.56
CA TRP A 409 -4.48 17.41 -1.25
C TRP A 409 -4.59 18.37 -2.43
N LYS A 410 -5.82 18.74 -2.80
CA LYS A 410 -6.18 19.56 -3.99
C LYS A 410 -5.76 19.01 -5.36
N GLY A 411 -5.15 17.82 -5.40
CA GLY A 411 -4.81 17.12 -6.63
C GLY A 411 -3.49 17.54 -7.29
N TYR A 412 -2.69 18.42 -6.67
CA TYR A 412 -1.45 18.92 -7.26
C TYR A 412 -0.27 18.81 -6.28
N SER A 413 0.54 19.85 -6.12
CA SER A 413 1.79 19.80 -5.35
C SER A 413 1.67 20.28 -3.90
N GLU A 414 0.51 20.73 -3.44
CA GLU A 414 0.38 21.53 -2.21
C GLU A 414 0.84 20.82 -0.94
N VAL A 415 0.80 19.48 -0.92
CA VAL A 415 1.33 18.70 0.22
C VAL A 415 2.87 18.76 0.26
N TRP A 416 3.51 18.74 -0.91
CA TRP A 416 4.97 18.64 -1.05
C TRP A 416 5.65 20.00 -1.23
N LEU A 417 4.93 21.01 -1.70
CA LEU A 417 5.44 22.37 -1.88
C LEU A 417 4.45 23.39 -1.29
N GLU A 418 4.75 23.82 -0.08
CA GLU A 418 4.10 24.92 0.62
C GLU A 418 5.09 25.62 1.57
N GLY A 419 4.67 26.70 2.21
CA GLY A 419 5.56 27.57 2.98
C GLY A 419 6.31 26.89 4.14
N SER A 420 5.81 25.77 4.69
CA SER A 420 6.53 25.03 5.74
C SER A 420 7.67 24.14 5.24
N ASN A 421 7.68 23.76 3.96
CA ASN A 421 8.62 22.78 3.39
C ASN A 421 9.39 23.27 2.15
N ASP A 422 9.08 24.45 1.62
CA ASP A 422 9.73 25.02 0.43
C ASP A 422 11.26 25.15 0.54
N TRP A 423 11.77 25.35 1.75
CA TRP A 423 13.19 25.52 2.04
C TRP A 423 14.05 24.31 1.65
N VAL A 424 13.45 23.12 1.56
CA VAL A 424 14.12 21.87 1.20
C VAL A 424 14.58 21.89 -0.26
N TYR A 425 13.80 22.48 -1.16
CA TYR A 425 13.99 22.34 -2.61
C TYR A 425 15.29 22.95 -3.11
N ARG A 426 15.72 24.10 -2.56
CA ARG A 426 17.03 24.68 -2.95
C ARG A 426 18.20 23.73 -2.68
N HIS A 427 18.10 22.91 -1.63
CA HIS A 427 19.13 21.94 -1.28
C HIS A 427 19.03 20.72 -2.18
N VAL A 428 17.83 20.17 -2.38
CA VAL A 428 17.59 19.02 -3.27
C VAL A 428 18.03 19.35 -4.69
N HIS A 429 17.64 20.51 -5.22
CA HIS A 429 18.06 20.99 -6.55
C HIS A 429 19.58 21.05 -6.66
N LYS A 430 20.26 21.63 -5.66
CA LYS A 430 21.71 21.75 -5.71
C LYS A 430 22.41 20.39 -5.62
N MET A 431 21.89 19.48 -4.80
CA MET A 431 22.39 18.11 -4.69
C MET A 431 22.23 17.35 -6.00
N THR A 432 21.08 17.51 -6.67
CA THR A 432 20.82 16.91 -7.99
C THR A 432 21.82 17.39 -9.04
N GLU A 433 22.04 18.70 -9.16
CA GLU A 433 23.05 19.24 -10.10
C GLU A 433 24.42 18.63 -9.86
N ARG A 434 24.85 18.59 -8.59
CA ARG A 434 26.16 18.05 -8.20
C ARG A 434 26.28 16.56 -8.45
N MET A 435 25.20 15.80 -8.22
CA MET A 435 25.19 14.37 -8.47
C MET A 435 25.27 14.07 -9.97
N VAL A 436 24.54 14.82 -10.79
CA VAL A 436 24.61 14.70 -12.26
C VAL A 436 26.00 15.09 -12.79
N GLU A 437 26.57 16.19 -12.31
CA GLU A 437 27.94 16.62 -12.63
C GLU A 437 28.96 15.54 -12.26
N ALA A 438 28.88 14.99 -11.05
CA ALA A 438 29.78 13.94 -10.56
C ALA A 438 29.67 12.65 -11.38
N ALA A 439 28.44 12.18 -11.65
CA ALA A 439 28.19 10.99 -12.46
C ALA A 439 28.72 11.15 -13.89
N ASN A 440 28.57 12.33 -14.49
CA ASN A 440 29.06 12.62 -15.84
C ASN A 440 30.57 12.82 -15.92
N THR A 441 31.19 13.38 -14.88
CA THR A 441 32.64 13.58 -14.81
C THR A 441 33.37 12.25 -14.60
N TYR A 442 32.83 11.39 -13.74
CA TYR A 442 33.48 10.16 -13.31
C TYR A 442 32.81 8.89 -13.87
N LYS A 443 32.43 8.90 -15.15
CA LYS A 443 31.72 7.78 -15.82
C LYS A 443 32.41 6.42 -15.71
N ASN A 444 33.74 6.41 -15.70
CA ASN A 444 34.56 5.20 -15.63
C ASN A 444 35.09 4.94 -14.21
N ALA A 445 34.45 5.51 -13.18
CA ALA A 445 34.85 5.31 -11.79
C ALA A 445 34.91 3.82 -11.44
N ASN A 446 35.95 3.45 -10.69
CA ASN A 446 36.16 2.12 -10.15
C ASN A 446 36.61 2.24 -8.68
N GLY A 447 36.71 1.08 -8.01
CA GLY A 447 37.18 1.01 -6.62
C GLY A 447 36.44 1.96 -5.67
N LEU A 448 37.21 2.73 -4.90
CA LEU A 448 36.69 3.64 -3.88
C LEU A 448 35.82 4.76 -4.47
N LEU A 449 36.20 5.31 -5.63
CA LEU A 449 35.47 6.41 -6.24
C LEU A 449 34.06 5.96 -6.66
N ARG A 450 33.93 4.76 -7.24
CA ARG A 450 32.60 4.21 -7.58
C ARG A 450 31.75 3.96 -6.34
N ARG A 451 32.36 3.47 -5.26
CA ARG A 451 31.66 3.27 -3.98
C ARG A 451 31.15 4.60 -3.42
N ALA A 452 31.95 5.66 -3.48
CA ALA A 452 31.54 6.98 -3.04
C ALA A 452 30.38 7.53 -3.88
N LEU A 453 30.47 7.45 -5.21
CA LEU A 453 29.38 7.89 -6.11
C LEU A 453 28.08 7.12 -5.85
N ASN A 454 28.16 5.81 -5.63
CA ASN A 454 27.00 4.98 -5.32
C ASN A 454 26.37 5.31 -3.95
N GLN A 455 27.13 5.84 -3.00
CA GLN A 455 26.62 6.24 -1.68
C GLN A 455 26.07 7.67 -1.68
N MET A 456 26.54 8.51 -2.61
CA MET A 456 26.02 9.84 -2.85
C MET A 456 24.67 9.83 -3.59
N ALA A 457 24.50 8.87 -4.50
CA ALA A 457 23.25 8.59 -5.22
C ALA A 457 22.25 7.87 -4.30
#